data_AF-A0A9W8TGM1-F1
#
_entry.id   AF-A0A9W8TGM1-F1
#
_cell.length_a   1.000
_cell.length_b   1.000
_cell.length_c   1.000
_cell.angle_alpha   90.00
_cell.angle_beta   90.00
_cell.angle_gamma   90.00
#
_symmetry.space_group_name_H-M   'P 1'
#
loop_
_entity.id
_entity.type
_entity.pdbx_description
1 polymer ?
#
loop_
_entity_poly.entity_id
_entity_poly.type
_entity_poly.pdbx_seq_one_letter_code
_entity_poly.pdbx_strand_id
1 'polypeptide(L)'
;MALRAKSLIYQTVLLFSIVILIIVALRSSSVHDSLSRFKADNIDPIITPEEPGPPHPKHKPAPSYVAPPIIDPFPALATSTPPPIPSYNVPVKNGWKKYGLPKAPPLLIGFTRSWPMLLQTVVSYITAGWPPEQIYVVENTGMQMANARGQLTLQHPWYLNHVQLKKLGVNIIQTPVLLTFAQLQNFYLSLSYTHEWDYYFWSHSKSDR
;
A
#
# COMPACT_ATOMS: atom_id res chain seq x y z
N MET A 1 37.28 -32.04 43.15
CA MET A 1 36.23 -31.57 42.21
C MET A 1 34.80 -31.79 42.72
N ALA A 2 34.52 -32.80 43.55
CA ALA A 2 33.15 -33.14 44.00
C ALA A 2 32.49 -32.18 45.02
N LEU A 3 33.24 -31.40 45.81
CA LEU A 3 32.65 -30.49 46.81
C LEU A 3 32.06 -29.19 46.21
N ARG A 4 32.63 -28.66 45.12
CA ARG A 4 32.11 -27.45 44.45
C ARG A 4 30.77 -27.69 43.75
N ALA A 5 30.59 -28.88 43.16
CA ALA A 5 29.34 -29.26 42.49
C ALA A 5 28.16 -29.35 43.48
N LYS A 6 28.39 -29.88 44.69
CA LYS A 6 27.35 -29.96 45.73
C LYS A 6 26.91 -28.56 46.21
N SER A 7 27.85 -27.64 46.40
CA SER A 7 27.54 -26.25 46.81
C SER A 7 26.67 -25.51 45.78
N LEU A 8 26.96 -25.64 44.48
CA LEU A 8 26.14 -25.04 43.42
C LEU A 8 24.71 -25.63 43.36
N ILE A 9 24.57 -26.93 43.62
CA ILE A 9 23.25 -27.58 43.67
C ILE A 9 22.45 -27.07 44.88
N TYR A 10 23.07 -26.91 46.05
CA TYR A 10 22.38 -26.33 47.21
C TYR A 10 21.99 -24.85 46.99
N GLN A 11 22.84 -24.05 46.36
CA GLN A 11 22.53 -22.64 46.06
C GLN A 11 21.39 -22.50 45.05
N THR A 12 21.35 -23.34 44.02
CA THR A 12 20.26 -23.32 43.02
C THR A 12 18.94 -23.80 43.60
N VAL A 13 18.94 -24.87 44.41
CA VAL A 13 17.73 -25.34 45.11
C VAL A 13 17.22 -24.31 46.12
N LEU A 14 18.11 -23.59 46.82
CA LEU A 14 17.74 -22.52 47.74
C LEU A 14 17.13 -21.31 46.99
N LEU A 15 17.69 -20.93 45.84
CA LEU A 15 17.13 -19.84 45.04
C LEU A 15 15.76 -20.21 44.47
N PHE A 16 15.60 -21.43 43.97
CA PHE A 16 14.32 -21.90 43.44
C PHE A 16 13.25 -22.00 44.53
N SER A 17 13.59 -22.45 45.75
CA SER A 17 12.63 -22.52 46.85
C SER A 17 12.19 -21.14 47.34
N ILE A 18 13.10 -20.15 47.35
CA ILE A 18 12.76 -18.75 47.65
C ILE A 18 11.82 -18.19 46.59
N VAL A 19 12.09 -18.41 45.30
CA VAL A 19 11.24 -17.92 44.20
C VAL A 19 9.83 -18.55 44.26
N ILE A 20 9.74 -19.85 44.56
CA ILE A 20 8.45 -20.53 44.72
C ILE A 20 7.67 -19.97 45.92
N LEU A 21 8.34 -19.75 47.06
CA LEU A 21 7.73 -19.13 48.24
C LEU A 21 7.20 -17.72 47.95
N ILE A 22 7.93 -16.92 47.17
CA ILE A 22 7.50 -15.58 46.75
C ILE A 22 6.25 -15.66 45.84
N ILE A 23 6.22 -16.58 44.87
CA ILE A 23 5.07 -16.74 43.98
C ILE A 23 3.83 -17.22 44.74
N VAL A 24 3.99 -18.14 45.69
CA VAL A 24 2.90 -18.62 46.55
C VAL A 24 2.40 -17.51 47.47
N ALA A 25 3.31 -16.70 48.05
CA ALA A 25 2.94 -15.54 48.86
C ALA A 25 2.18 -14.50 48.03
N LEU A 26 2.64 -14.17 46.82
CA LEU A 26 1.98 -13.23 45.90
C LEU A 26 0.61 -13.71 45.41
N ARG A 27 0.38 -15.03 45.32
CA ARG A 27 -0.94 -15.61 45.00
C ARG A 27 -1.86 -15.77 46.22
N SER A 28 -1.35 -15.63 47.43
CA SER A 28 -2.18 -15.70 48.63
C SER A 28 -3.03 -14.42 48.73
N SER A 29 -4.33 -14.58 48.97
CA SER A 29 -5.29 -13.47 49.07
C SER A 29 -4.88 -12.42 50.11
N SER A 30 -4.22 -12.85 51.19
CA SER A 30 -3.75 -11.95 52.25
C SER A 30 -2.73 -10.93 51.76
N VAL A 31 -1.80 -11.30 50.87
CA VAL A 31 -0.79 -10.35 50.36
C VAL A 31 -1.41 -9.42 49.33
N HIS A 32 -2.32 -9.93 48.51
CA HIS A 32 -3.06 -9.09 47.57
C HIS A 32 -3.92 -8.04 48.29
N ASP A 33 -4.56 -8.43 49.39
CA ASP A 33 -5.35 -7.54 50.25
C ASP A 33 -4.48 -6.53 51.01
N SER A 34 -3.28 -6.92 51.47
CA SER A 34 -2.35 -5.97 52.08
C SER A 34 -1.81 -4.96 51.07
N LEU A 35 -1.52 -5.38 49.83
CA LEU A 35 -1.09 -4.49 48.74
C LEU A 35 -2.20 -3.55 48.29
N SER A 36 -3.45 -4.02 48.22
CA SER A 36 -4.59 -3.19 47.84
C SER A 36 -4.90 -2.15 48.93
N ARG A 37 -4.82 -2.51 50.21
CA ARG A 37 -4.94 -1.58 51.34
C ARG A 37 -3.80 -0.58 51.41
N PHE A 38 -2.55 -1.01 51.23
CA PHE A 38 -1.40 -0.09 51.17
C PHE A 38 -1.55 0.92 50.03
N LYS A 39 -2.06 0.49 48.86
CA LYS A 39 -2.37 1.38 47.74
C LYS A 39 -3.52 2.35 48.06
N ALA A 40 -4.54 1.92 48.80
CA ALA A 40 -5.65 2.76 49.21
C ALA A 40 -5.26 3.80 50.28
N ASP A 41 -4.39 3.42 51.22
CA ASP A 41 -4.00 4.27 52.36
C ASP A 41 -2.87 5.27 52.01
N ASN A 42 -2.11 5.04 50.92
CA ASN A 42 -0.98 5.89 50.52
C ASN A 42 -1.20 6.61 49.17
N ILE A 43 -2.36 6.41 48.54
CA ILE A 43 -2.80 7.20 47.40
C ILE A 43 -4.07 7.91 47.85
N ASP A 44 -3.91 9.09 48.43
CA ASP A 44 -5.02 10.02 48.54
C ASP A 44 -5.61 10.19 47.13
N PRO A 45 -6.93 10.02 46.93
CA PRO A 45 -7.53 10.43 45.67
C PRO A 45 -7.31 11.94 45.58
N ILE A 46 -6.33 12.34 44.78
CA ILE A 46 -6.20 13.72 44.34
C ILE A 46 -7.49 13.98 43.57
N ILE A 47 -8.49 14.53 44.25
CA ILE A 47 -9.59 15.22 43.62
C ILE A 47 -8.96 16.52 43.14
N THR A 48 -8.23 16.43 42.03
CA THR A 48 -7.85 17.61 41.27
C THR A 48 -9.18 18.22 40.83
N PRO A 49 -9.47 19.49 41.13
CA PRO A 49 -10.44 20.22 40.34
C PRO A 49 -10.07 19.98 38.88
N GLU A 50 -11.01 19.61 38.00
CA GLU A 50 -10.74 19.54 36.56
C GLU A 50 -10.19 20.89 36.11
N GLU A 51 -8.87 21.03 36.08
CA GLU A 51 -8.25 22.11 35.33
C GLU A 51 -8.74 21.92 33.89
N PRO A 52 -9.30 22.97 33.26
CA PRO A 52 -9.73 22.86 31.88
C PRO A 52 -8.50 22.44 31.06
N GLY A 53 -8.54 21.20 30.56
CA GLY A 53 -7.46 20.62 29.77
C GLY A 53 -7.09 21.58 28.64
N PRO A 54 -5.83 21.51 28.14
CA PRO A 54 -5.37 22.38 27.06
C PRO A 54 -6.40 22.38 25.92
N PRO A 55 -6.70 23.56 25.33
CA PRO A 55 -7.81 23.70 24.39
C PRO A 55 -7.67 22.67 23.26
N HIS A 56 -8.55 21.68 23.26
CA HIS A 56 -8.59 20.70 22.19
C HIS A 56 -9.02 21.40 20.90
N PRO A 57 -8.43 21.03 19.75
CA PRO A 57 -8.84 21.59 18.47
C PRO A 57 -10.33 21.31 18.27
N LYS A 58 -11.13 22.38 18.08
CA LYS A 58 -12.53 22.26 17.69
C LYS A 58 -12.58 21.70 16.26
N HIS A 59 -12.80 20.39 16.16
CA HIS A 59 -13.00 19.74 14.87
C HIS A 59 -14.33 20.18 14.25
N LYS A 60 -14.35 20.34 12.92
CA LYS A 60 -15.60 20.50 12.18
C LYS A 60 -16.47 19.25 12.37
N PRO A 61 -17.81 19.37 12.40
CA PRO A 61 -18.68 18.21 12.39
C PRO A 61 -18.36 17.34 11.18
N ALA A 62 -18.51 16.03 11.33
CA ALA A 62 -18.36 15.12 10.21
C ALA A 62 -19.30 15.55 9.05
N PRO A 63 -18.83 15.55 7.79
CA PRO A 63 -19.69 15.87 6.67
C PRO A 63 -20.89 14.92 6.66
N SER A 64 -22.10 15.47 6.52
CA SER A 64 -23.33 14.68 6.34
C SER A 64 -23.48 14.12 4.93
N TYR A 65 -22.66 14.60 3.99
CA TYR A 65 -22.70 14.18 2.60
C TYR A 65 -22.04 12.80 2.43
N VAL A 66 -22.81 11.85 1.92
CA VAL A 66 -22.32 10.55 1.46
C VAL A 66 -22.04 10.67 -0.04
N ALA A 67 -20.78 10.55 -0.43
CA ALA A 67 -20.40 10.58 -1.84
C ALA A 67 -21.03 9.39 -2.59
N PRO A 68 -21.45 9.58 -3.86
CA PRO A 68 -21.95 8.48 -4.66
C PRO A 68 -20.85 7.42 -4.88
N PRO A 69 -21.21 6.14 -5.00
CA PRO A 69 -20.26 5.07 -5.31
C PRO A 69 -19.52 5.34 -6.63
N ILE A 70 -18.25 4.95 -6.69
CA ILE A 70 -17.47 4.98 -7.92
C ILE A 70 -18.05 3.93 -8.88
N ILE A 71 -18.38 4.35 -10.10
CA ILE A 71 -18.92 3.49 -11.16
C ILE A 71 -17.79 3.12 -12.13
N ASP A 72 -17.81 1.88 -12.64
CA ASP A 72 -16.89 1.46 -13.70
C ASP A 72 -17.23 2.24 -14.98
N PRO A 73 -16.30 3.04 -15.55
CA PRO A 73 -16.58 3.81 -16.76
C PRO A 73 -16.76 2.94 -18.01
N PHE A 74 -16.26 1.69 -18.01
CA PHE A 74 -16.34 0.79 -19.15
C PHE A 74 -16.81 -0.60 -18.74
N PRO A 75 -18.06 -0.75 -18.24
CA PRO A 75 -18.55 -2.03 -17.70
C PRO A 75 -18.56 -3.14 -18.76
N ALA A 76 -18.76 -2.79 -20.04
CA ALA A 76 -18.71 -3.73 -21.15
C ALA A 76 -17.33 -4.38 -21.35
N LEU A 77 -16.23 -3.74 -20.89
CA LEU A 77 -14.88 -4.29 -20.99
C LEU A 77 -14.69 -5.54 -20.09
N ALA A 78 -15.53 -5.69 -19.07
CA ALA A 78 -15.54 -6.87 -18.21
C ALA A 78 -15.99 -8.13 -18.97
N THR A 79 -16.97 -8.01 -19.88
CA THR A 79 -17.63 -9.16 -20.53
C THR A 79 -17.30 -9.29 -22.02
N SER A 80 -16.99 -8.19 -22.69
CA SER A 80 -16.89 -8.11 -24.14
C SER A 80 -15.48 -7.76 -24.60
N THR A 81 -15.17 -8.05 -25.86
CA THR A 81 -13.95 -7.57 -26.52
C THR A 81 -14.06 -6.06 -26.74
N PRO A 82 -12.98 -5.27 -26.52
CA PRO A 82 -12.97 -3.86 -26.88
C PRO A 82 -13.37 -3.66 -28.34
N PRO A 83 -14.10 -2.57 -28.67
CA PRO A 83 -14.34 -2.24 -30.07
C PRO A 83 -13.01 -2.04 -30.82
N PRO A 84 -12.97 -2.31 -32.13
CA PRO A 84 -11.76 -2.10 -32.92
C PRO A 84 -11.37 -0.61 -32.94
N ILE A 85 -10.08 -0.34 -33.00
CA ILE A 85 -9.55 1.02 -33.18
C ILE A 85 -10.01 1.54 -34.56
N PRO A 86 -10.52 2.79 -34.67
CA PRO A 86 -10.87 3.36 -35.95
C PRO A 86 -9.70 3.27 -36.95
N SER A 87 -9.99 2.96 -38.22
CA SER A 87 -8.96 2.68 -39.23
C SER A 87 -7.92 3.78 -39.40
N TYR A 88 -8.33 5.04 -39.24
CA TYR A 88 -7.47 6.22 -39.32
C TYR A 88 -6.58 6.45 -38.08
N ASN A 89 -6.85 5.74 -36.97
CA ASN A 89 -6.07 5.78 -35.73
C ASN A 89 -5.33 4.46 -35.46
N VAL A 90 -5.33 3.50 -36.40
CA VAL A 90 -4.56 2.27 -36.22
C VAL A 90 -3.06 2.60 -36.24
N PRO A 91 -2.29 2.21 -35.21
CA PRO A 91 -0.86 2.47 -35.18
C PRO A 91 -0.13 1.80 -36.35
N VAL A 92 0.80 2.52 -36.96
CA VAL A 92 1.68 1.95 -37.98
C VAL A 92 2.55 0.87 -37.34
N LYS A 93 2.42 -0.37 -37.82
CA LYS A 93 3.21 -1.50 -37.32
C LYS A 93 4.71 -1.19 -37.43
N ASN A 94 5.40 -1.27 -36.30
CA ASN A 94 6.83 -0.92 -36.20
C ASN A 94 7.17 0.49 -36.70
N GLY A 95 6.26 1.46 -36.55
CA GLY A 95 6.45 2.84 -37.01
C GLY A 95 7.72 3.52 -36.46
N TRP A 96 8.25 3.05 -35.33
CA TRP A 96 9.51 3.50 -34.75
C TRP A 96 10.74 3.20 -35.63
N LYS A 97 10.70 2.13 -36.44
CA LYS A 97 11.81 1.76 -37.34
C LYS A 97 12.11 2.82 -38.39
N LYS A 98 11.10 3.59 -38.82
CA LYS A 98 11.29 4.69 -39.78
C LYS A 98 12.18 5.81 -39.24
N TYR A 99 12.36 5.86 -37.92
CA TYR A 99 13.24 6.80 -37.24
C TYR A 99 14.61 6.20 -36.91
N GLY A 100 14.93 5.00 -37.42
CA GLY A 100 16.23 4.35 -37.18
C GLY A 100 16.43 3.86 -35.74
N LEU A 101 15.38 3.82 -34.93
CA LEU A 101 15.48 3.33 -33.56
C LEU A 101 15.69 1.80 -33.58
N PRO A 102 16.55 1.25 -32.70
CA PRO A 102 16.77 -0.19 -32.59
C PRO A 102 15.63 -0.89 -31.82
N LYS A 103 14.97 -0.17 -30.91
CA LYS A 103 13.87 -0.65 -30.08
C LYS A 103 12.70 0.34 -30.08
N ALA A 104 11.50 -0.21 -29.89
CA ALA A 104 10.28 0.57 -29.71
C ALA A 104 10.36 1.39 -28.40
N PRO A 105 10.20 2.73 -28.45
CA PRO A 105 10.14 3.53 -27.23
C PRO A 105 8.81 3.27 -26.52
N PRO A 106 8.81 2.98 -25.20
CA PRO A 106 7.57 2.77 -24.46
C PRO A 106 6.94 4.09 -24.04
N LEU A 107 5.65 4.03 -23.70
CA LEU A 107 4.94 5.02 -22.93
C LEU A 107 4.70 4.49 -21.50
N LEU A 108 5.39 5.09 -20.54
CA LEU A 108 5.25 4.77 -19.12
C LEU A 108 4.13 5.62 -18.51
N ILE A 109 3.09 5.00 -17.97
CA ILE A 109 1.97 5.70 -17.31
C ILE A 109 2.00 5.37 -15.83
N GLY A 110 2.37 6.36 -15.01
CA GLY A 110 2.40 6.19 -13.55
C GLY A 110 0.99 6.24 -12.96
N PHE A 111 0.61 5.20 -12.22
CA PHE A 111 -0.68 5.11 -11.55
C PHE A 111 -0.53 4.94 -10.04
N THR A 112 -1.21 5.78 -9.27
CA THR A 112 -1.31 5.61 -7.82
C THR A 112 -2.75 5.40 -7.37
N ARG A 113 -3.70 6.15 -7.93
CA ARG A 113 -5.10 6.17 -7.52
C ARG A 113 -6.01 6.57 -8.67
N SER A 114 -7.31 6.37 -8.49
CA SER A 114 -8.37 6.79 -9.43
C SER A 114 -8.41 5.94 -10.70
N TRP A 115 -8.77 4.66 -10.53
CA TRP A 115 -8.92 3.70 -11.63
C TRP A 115 -9.67 4.21 -12.86
N PRO A 116 -10.84 4.89 -12.73
CA PRO A 116 -11.56 5.38 -13.91
C PRO A 116 -10.73 6.34 -14.79
N MET A 117 -9.92 7.18 -14.15
CA MET A 117 -9.07 8.15 -14.85
C MET A 117 -7.93 7.47 -15.59
N LEU A 118 -7.30 6.46 -14.97
CA LEU A 118 -6.30 5.64 -15.65
C LEU A 118 -6.89 4.95 -16.87
N LEU A 119 -8.04 4.31 -16.70
CA LEU A 119 -8.67 3.55 -17.78
C LEU A 119 -9.02 4.46 -18.95
N GLN A 120 -9.58 5.64 -18.67
CA GLN A 120 -9.81 6.67 -19.68
C GLN A 120 -8.51 7.11 -20.36
N THR A 121 -7.43 7.32 -19.60
CA THR A 121 -6.12 7.74 -20.12
C THR A 121 -5.55 6.69 -21.09
N VAL A 122 -5.55 5.41 -20.69
CA VAL A 122 -5.06 4.30 -21.51
C VAL A 122 -5.86 4.19 -22.80
N VAL A 123 -7.19 4.17 -22.70
CA VAL A 123 -8.07 4.13 -23.88
C VAL A 123 -7.81 5.35 -24.79
N SER A 124 -7.64 6.54 -24.22
CA SER A 124 -7.36 7.76 -25.01
C SER A 124 -6.07 7.63 -25.82
N TYR A 125 -4.98 7.15 -25.23
CA TYR A 125 -3.71 6.92 -25.96
C TYR A 125 -3.87 5.88 -27.07
N ILE A 126 -4.55 4.76 -26.78
CA ILE A 126 -4.81 3.72 -27.78
C ILE A 126 -5.62 4.31 -28.95
N THR A 127 -6.70 5.03 -28.64
CA THR A 127 -7.52 5.68 -29.65
C THR A 127 -6.81 6.81 -30.38
N ALA A 128 -5.76 7.41 -29.83
CA ALA A 128 -4.92 8.39 -30.52
C ALA A 128 -3.85 7.74 -31.42
N GLY A 129 -3.83 6.42 -31.51
CA GLY A 129 -2.90 5.66 -32.34
C GLY A 129 -1.59 5.29 -31.67
N TRP A 130 -1.54 5.29 -30.33
CA TRP A 130 -0.42 4.68 -29.62
C TRP A 130 -0.54 3.15 -29.65
N PRO A 131 0.50 2.39 -30.02
CA PRO A 131 0.45 0.92 -29.97
C PRO A 131 0.26 0.42 -28.54
N PRO A 132 -0.80 -0.34 -28.21
CA PRO A 132 -1.06 -0.82 -26.85
C PRO A 132 0.12 -1.58 -26.24
N GLU A 133 0.83 -2.37 -27.04
CA GLU A 133 2.00 -3.14 -26.65
C GLU A 133 3.20 -2.28 -26.23
N GLN A 134 3.20 -0.98 -26.57
CA GLN A 134 4.20 0.00 -26.12
C GLN A 134 3.76 0.76 -24.86
N ILE A 135 2.53 0.57 -24.38
CA ILE A 135 2.04 1.22 -23.17
C ILE A 135 2.37 0.33 -21.97
N TYR A 136 3.03 0.91 -20.98
CA TYR A 136 3.37 0.27 -19.72
C TYR A 136 2.74 1.06 -18.59
N VAL A 137 1.69 0.51 -17.98
CA VAL A 137 1.09 1.05 -16.77
C VAL A 137 1.97 0.65 -15.59
N VAL A 138 2.57 1.64 -14.95
CA VAL A 138 3.37 1.43 -13.74
C VAL A 138 2.46 1.59 -12.52
N GLU A 139 2.08 0.46 -11.92
CA GLU A 139 1.28 0.41 -10.72
C GLU A 139 2.12 0.83 -9.50
N ASN A 140 1.97 2.09 -9.11
CA ASN A 140 2.58 2.73 -7.96
C ASN A 140 1.53 2.98 -6.85
N THR A 141 0.78 1.94 -6.50
CA THR A 141 -0.33 1.98 -5.52
C THR A 141 0.16 1.77 -4.08
N GLY A 142 1.34 1.15 -3.91
CA GLY A 142 1.81 0.69 -2.60
C GLY A 142 1.05 -0.52 -2.03
N MET A 143 0.14 -1.11 -2.79
CA MET A 143 -0.71 -2.22 -2.36
C MET A 143 -0.07 -3.59 -2.55
N GLN A 144 1.22 -3.64 -2.86
CA GLN A 144 1.95 -4.86 -3.17
C GLN A 144 1.14 -5.70 -4.19
N MET A 145 0.88 -6.97 -3.88
CA MET A 145 0.16 -7.90 -4.76
C MET A 145 -1.37 -7.83 -4.64
N ALA A 146 -1.95 -6.91 -3.86
CA ALA A 146 -3.39 -6.95 -3.55
C ALA A 146 -4.27 -6.78 -4.80
N ASN A 147 -3.91 -5.88 -5.72
CA ASN A 147 -4.61 -5.72 -7.00
C ASN A 147 -4.45 -6.96 -7.88
N ALA A 148 -3.22 -7.47 -8.02
CA ALA A 148 -2.93 -8.69 -8.79
C ALA A 148 -3.68 -9.92 -8.26
N ARG A 149 -3.94 -9.97 -6.95
CA ARG A 149 -4.71 -11.02 -6.27
C ARG A 149 -6.22 -10.76 -6.21
N GLY A 150 -6.71 -9.63 -6.74
CA GLY A 150 -8.14 -9.28 -6.72
C GLY A 150 -8.69 -8.99 -5.32
N GLN A 151 -7.85 -8.54 -4.38
CA GLN A 151 -8.23 -8.29 -2.98
C GLN A 151 -8.83 -6.89 -2.76
N LEU A 152 -8.72 -6.00 -3.75
CA LEU A 152 -9.28 -4.65 -3.70
C LEU A 152 -10.52 -4.56 -4.59
N THR A 153 -11.50 -3.77 -4.16
CA THR A 153 -12.72 -3.48 -4.93
C THR A 153 -12.64 -2.09 -5.54
N LEU A 154 -13.50 -1.79 -6.52
CA LEU A 154 -13.54 -0.49 -7.22
C LEU A 154 -13.68 0.73 -6.27
N GLN A 155 -14.27 0.54 -5.09
CA GLN A 155 -14.43 1.62 -4.10
C GLN A 155 -13.11 1.93 -3.37
N HIS A 156 -12.12 1.05 -3.46
CA HIS A 156 -10.82 1.27 -2.87
C HIS A 156 -10.02 2.28 -3.73
N PRO A 157 -9.47 3.38 -3.16
CA PRO A 157 -8.82 4.44 -3.95
C PRO A 157 -7.60 3.96 -4.76
N TRP A 158 -6.93 2.92 -4.25
CA TRP A 158 -5.76 2.25 -4.87
C TRP A 158 -6.11 1.04 -5.75
N TYR A 159 -7.39 0.83 -6.04
CA TYR A 159 -7.83 -0.25 -6.93
C TYR A 159 -7.27 -0.08 -8.34
N LEU A 160 -6.86 -1.19 -8.95
CA LEU A 160 -6.48 -1.31 -10.35
C LEU A 160 -6.88 -2.69 -10.87
N ASN A 161 -7.55 -2.74 -12.01
CA ASN A 161 -7.96 -4.02 -12.61
C ASN A 161 -6.95 -4.50 -13.65
N HIS A 162 -6.10 -5.47 -13.26
CA HIS A 162 -5.09 -6.06 -14.14
C HIS A 162 -5.69 -6.78 -15.36
N VAL A 163 -6.86 -7.40 -15.19
CA VAL A 163 -7.53 -8.16 -16.26
C VAL A 163 -8.04 -7.22 -17.34
N GLN A 164 -8.69 -6.12 -16.96
CA GLN A 164 -9.19 -5.12 -17.92
C GLN A 164 -8.03 -4.45 -18.68
N LEU A 165 -6.93 -4.10 -18.02
CA LEU A 165 -5.76 -3.55 -18.72
C LEU A 165 -5.15 -4.56 -19.69
N LYS A 166 -4.98 -5.82 -19.29
CA LYS A 166 -4.47 -6.87 -20.20
C LYS A 166 -5.37 -7.09 -21.41
N LYS A 167 -6.70 -6.99 -21.25
CA LYS A 167 -7.65 -7.03 -22.37
C LYS A 167 -7.45 -5.90 -23.37
N LEU A 168 -6.97 -4.73 -22.92
CA LEU A 168 -6.60 -3.62 -23.80
C LEU A 168 -5.24 -3.80 -24.47
N GLY A 169 -4.49 -4.86 -24.15
CA GLY A 169 -3.20 -5.17 -24.75
C GLY A 169 -2.02 -4.38 -24.16
N VAL A 170 -2.21 -3.70 -23.02
CA VAL A 170 -1.14 -2.95 -22.36
C VAL A 170 -0.36 -3.79 -21.36
N ASN A 171 0.86 -3.37 -21.07
CA ASN A 171 1.72 -3.99 -20.07
C ASN A 171 1.51 -3.37 -18.69
N ILE A 172 1.75 -4.16 -17.64
CA ILE A 172 1.64 -3.69 -16.25
C ILE A 172 2.96 -3.99 -15.55
N ILE A 173 3.56 -2.97 -14.93
CA ILE A 173 4.74 -3.09 -14.08
C ILE A 173 4.32 -2.70 -12.67
N GLN A 174 4.43 -3.62 -11.72
CA GLN A 174 4.10 -3.33 -10.33
C GLN A 174 5.34 -2.82 -9.59
N THR A 175 5.20 -1.70 -8.87
CA THR A 175 6.27 -1.26 -7.96
C THR A 175 6.25 -2.09 -6.68
N PRO A 176 7.41 -2.32 -6.03
CA PRO A 176 7.46 -3.09 -4.78
C PRO A 176 6.80 -2.35 -3.61
N VAL A 177 6.83 -1.01 -3.64
CA VAL A 177 6.29 -0.09 -2.63
C VAL A 177 5.74 1.16 -3.28
N LEU A 178 5.05 2.00 -2.51
CA LEU A 178 4.65 3.33 -2.94
C LEU A 178 5.88 4.23 -3.08
N LEU A 179 6.21 4.59 -4.31
CA LEU A 179 7.30 5.49 -4.67
C LEU A 179 6.81 6.94 -4.71
N THR A 180 7.63 7.84 -4.17
CA THR A 180 7.49 9.28 -4.40
C THR A 180 7.74 9.62 -5.87
N PHE A 181 7.39 10.85 -6.28
CA PHE A 181 7.62 11.29 -7.67
C PHE A 181 9.08 11.11 -8.11
N ALA A 182 10.06 11.59 -7.33
CA ALA A 182 11.47 11.49 -7.68
C ALA A 182 11.95 10.02 -7.75
N GLN A 183 11.48 9.18 -6.82
CA GLN A 183 11.77 7.74 -6.85
C GLN A 183 11.18 7.07 -8.09
N LEU A 184 9.96 7.46 -8.48
CA LEU A 184 9.31 6.94 -9.68
C LEU A 184 10.03 7.38 -10.97
N GLN A 185 10.53 8.62 -11.05
CA GLN A 185 11.34 9.06 -12.18
C GLN A 185 12.66 8.27 -12.29
N ASN A 186 13.34 8.05 -11.16
CA ASN A 186 14.53 7.20 -11.13
C ASN A 186 14.21 5.74 -11.50
N PHE A 187 13.04 5.25 -11.11
CA PHE A 187 12.56 3.92 -11.49
C PHE A 187 12.30 3.82 -13.00
N TYR A 188 11.77 4.86 -13.65
CA TYR A 188 11.61 4.88 -15.11
C TYR A 188 12.97 4.85 -15.83
N LEU A 189 13.95 5.59 -15.30
CA LEU A 189 15.31 5.56 -15.83
C LEU A 189 15.97 4.19 -15.62
N SER A 190 15.76 3.53 -14.49
CA SER A 190 16.30 2.18 -14.29
C SER A 190 15.64 1.15 -15.22
N LEU A 191 14.34 1.29 -15.48
CA LEU A 191 13.63 0.48 -16.48
C LEU A 191 14.20 0.70 -17.88
N SER A 192 14.51 1.94 -18.27
CA SER A 192 15.08 2.21 -19.59
C SER A 192 16.44 1.55 -19.77
N TYR A 193 17.30 1.53 -18.74
CA TYR A 193 18.54 0.76 -18.79
C TYR A 193 18.31 -0.75 -18.85
N THR A 194 17.37 -1.27 -18.04
CA THR A 194 17.08 -2.71 -17.95
C THR A 194 16.53 -3.28 -19.26
N HIS A 195 15.68 -2.51 -19.95
CA HIS A 195 15.07 -2.90 -21.22
C HIS A 195 15.84 -2.39 -22.45
N GLU A 196 16.93 -1.64 -22.23
CA GLU A 196 17.73 -0.94 -23.23
C GLU A 196 16.86 -0.05 -24.14
N TRP A 197 15.96 0.72 -23.53
CA TRP A 197 15.18 1.73 -24.22
C TRP A 197 15.99 3.02 -24.32
N ASP A 198 16.47 3.33 -25.53
CA ASP A 198 17.18 4.59 -25.80
C ASP A 198 16.32 5.84 -25.53
N TYR A 199 15.01 5.69 -25.75
CA TYR A 199 14.01 6.72 -25.52
C TYR A 199 12.79 6.11 -24.84
N TYR A 200 12.17 6.87 -23.94
CA TYR A 200 10.85 6.56 -23.41
C TYR A 200 10.04 7.84 -23.30
N PHE A 201 8.72 7.69 -23.39
CA PHE A 201 7.76 8.71 -23.06
C PHE A 201 7.17 8.39 -21.69
N TRP A 202 6.78 9.41 -20.96
CA TRP A 202 6.07 9.21 -19.71
C TRP A 202 4.88 10.14 -19.60
N SER A 203 3.82 9.62 -19.02
CA SER A 203 2.61 10.37 -18.69
C SER A 203 2.33 10.22 -17.21
N HIS A 204 1.83 11.30 -16.61
CA HIS A 204 1.40 11.31 -15.24
C HIS A 204 -0.12 11.41 -15.19
N SER A 205 -0.77 10.41 -14.59
CA SER A 205 -2.17 10.54 -14.21
C SER A 205 -2.25 11.51 -13.02
N LYS A 206 -2.58 12.79 -13.27
CA LYS A 206 -3.03 13.67 -12.20
C LYS A 206 -4.47 13.28 -11.85
N SER A 207 -4.66 12.71 -10.67
CA SER A 207 -5.94 12.80 -9.98
C SER A 207 -5.84 14.00 -9.05
N ASP A 208 -6.40 15.13 -9.48
CA ASP A 208 -6.57 16.30 -8.62
C ASP A 208 -7.37 15.90 -7.36
N ARG A 209 -6.99 16.50 -6.23
CA ARG A 209 -7.65 16.27 -4.93
C ARG A 209 -8.94 17.08 -4.86
#